data_AF-A0A813IM60-F1
#
_entry.id   AF-A0A813IM60-F1
#
_cell.length_a   1.000
_cell.length_b   1.000
_cell.length_c   1.000
_cell.angle_alpha   90.00
_cell.angle_beta   90.00
_cell.angle_gamma   90.00
#
_symmetry.space_group_name_H-M   'P 1'
#
loop_
_entity.id
_entity.type
_entity.pdbx_description
1 polymer ?
#
loop_
_entity_poly.entity_id
_entity_poly.type
_entity_poly.pdbx_seq_one_letter_code
_entity_poly.pdbx_strand_id
1 'polypeptide(L)'
;ASPSPDEIAAGCPYINQYCQDVHSDKVKCLWTSEKGRVLRSEVAFTMGDIVFREPPLHLVAEDKGNPMFDRLKDLCSKQPTIFEYEPLWYWTALNSLPPALLLPGESRIKSITQ
;
A
#
# COMPACT_ATOMS: atom_id res chain seq x y z
N ALA A 1 5.29 1.60 16.07
CA ALA A 1 5.21 3.05 16.34
C ALA A 1 4.92 3.74 15.02
N SER A 2 4.00 4.71 14.98
CA SER A 2 3.79 5.51 13.78
C SER A 2 5.02 6.40 13.56
N PRO A 3 5.48 6.57 12.31
CA PRO A 3 6.65 7.39 12.02
C PRO A 3 6.40 8.85 12.42
N SER A 4 7.44 9.52 12.88
CA SER A 4 7.39 10.95 13.23
C SER A 4 7.20 11.81 11.96
N PRO A 5 6.70 13.05 12.10
CA PRO A 5 6.63 14.00 10.98
C PRO A 5 7.97 14.16 10.24
N ASP A 6 9.08 14.18 10.98
CA ASP A 6 10.43 14.31 10.41
C ASP A 6 10.84 13.07 9.62
N GLU A 7 10.47 11.87 10.09
CA GLU A 7 10.70 10.61 9.39
C GLU A 7 9.89 10.54 8.09
N ILE A 8 8.67 11.07 8.07
CA ILE A 8 7.84 11.13 6.86
C ILE A 8 8.40 12.18 5.88
N ALA A 9 8.83 13.33 6.39
CA ALA A 9 9.46 14.38 5.59
C ALA A 9 10.76 13.90 4.92
N ALA A 10 11.54 13.05 5.62
CA ALA A 10 12.76 12.44 5.09
C ALA A 10 12.53 11.55 3.86
N GLY A 11 11.28 11.17 3.56
CA GLY A 11 10.92 10.47 2.32
C GLY A 11 10.78 11.35 1.08
N CYS A 12 10.71 12.69 1.22
CA CYS A 12 10.54 13.59 0.07
C CYS A 12 11.70 13.54 -0.93
N PRO A 13 12.98 13.50 -0.53
CA PRO A 13 14.10 13.37 -1.46
C PRO A 13 14.01 12.11 -2.35
N TYR A 14 13.61 10.97 -1.78
CA TYR A 14 13.41 9.74 -2.55
C TYR A 14 12.33 9.90 -3.63
N ILE A 15 11.18 10.49 -3.25
CA ILE A 15 10.10 10.76 -4.20
C ILE A 15 10.56 11.74 -5.28
N ASN A 16 11.30 12.78 -4.92
CA ASN A 16 11.83 13.75 -5.87
C ASN A 16 12.81 13.12 -6.87
N GLN A 17 13.67 12.21 -6.41
CA GLN A 17 14.55 11.48 -7.31
C GLN A 17 13.76 10.66 -8.32
N TYR A 18 12.73 9.93 -7.87
CA TYR A 18 11.86 9.19 -8.75
C TYR A 18 11.10 10.09 -9.74
N CYS A 19 10.60 11.24 -9.29
CA CYS A 19 9.95 12.22 -10.19
C CYS A 19 10.92 12.81 -11.21
N GLN A 20 12.18 13.00 -10.86
CA GLN A 20 13.23 13.39 -11.80
C GLN A 20 13.44 12.31 -12.86
N ASP A 21 13.60 11.07 -12.42
CA ASP A 21 13.95 9.93 -13.29
C ASP A 21 12.80 9.55 -14.24
N VAL A 22 11.55 9.60 -13.77
CA VAL A 22 10.37 9.09 -14.50
C VAL A 22 9.52 10.20 -15.11
N HIS A 23 9.43 11.37 -14.46
CA HIS A 23 8.52 12.45 -14.86
C HIS A 23 9.24 13.71 -15.34
N SER A 24 10.55 13.64 -15.57
CA SER A 24 11.37 14.76 -16.02
C SER A 24 11.27 15.99 -15.11
N ASP A 25 11.16 15.76 -13.80
CA ASP A 25 11.13 16.79 -12.75
C ASP A 25 10.00 17.84 -12.93
N LYS A 26 8.91 17.47 -13.62
CA LYS A 26 7.73 18.35 -13.77
C LYS A 26 7.01 18.61 -12.44
N VAL A 27 7.24 17.75 -11.46
CA VAL A 27 6.60 17.78 -10.15
C VAL A 27 7.61 17.49 -9.05
N LYS A 28 7.42 18.15 -7.91
CA LYS A 28 8.27 18.04 -6.72
C LYS A 28 7.46 17.76 -5.47
N CYS A 29 7.85 16.73 -4.74
CA CYS A 29 7.35 16.41 -3.42
C CYS A 29 7.98 17.32 -2.36
N LEU A 30 7.12 17.94 -1.56
CA LEU A 30 7.45 18.80 -0.44
C LEU A 30 6.71 18.33 0.82
N TRP A 31 7.23 18.69 1.99
CA TRP A 31 6.56 18.46 3.26
C TRP A 31 5.89 19.75 3.75
N THR A 32 4.71 19.62 4.35
CA THR A 32 3.97 20.69 5.02
C THR A 32 3.43 20.17 6.36
N SER A 33 3.35 21.03 7.37
CA SER A 33 2.83 20.67 8.69
C SER A 33 1.34 20.33 8.66
N GLU A 34 0.57 20.92 7.75
CA GLU A 34 -0.89 20.83 7.73
C GLU A 34 -1.39 19.62 6.92
N LYS A 35 -0.69 19.27 5.83
CA LYS A 35 -1.13 18.25 4.87
C LYS A 35 -0.14 17.10 4.69
N GLY A 36 1.02 17.19 5.34
CA GLY A 36 2.11 16.25 5.15
C GLY A 36 2.76 16.40 3.79
N ARG A 37 2.93 15.29 3.06
CA ARG A 37 3.55 15.29 1.73
C ARG A 37 2.61 15.89 0.69
N VAL A 38 3.08 16.89 -0.03
CA VAL A 38 2.38 17.54 -1.14
C VAL A 38 3.22 17.44 -2.41
N LEU A 39 2.56 17.20 -3.55
CA LEU A 39 3.20 17.19 -4.85
C LEU A 39 2.88 18.51 -5.56
N ARG A 40 3.90 19.31 -5.85
CA ARG A 40 3.79 20.63 -6.47
C ARG A 40 4.31 20.58 -7.90
N SER A 41 3.63 21.25 -8.83
CA SER A 41 4.15 21.43 -10.18
C SER A 41 5.33 22.40 -10.20
N GLU A 42 6.38 22.06 -10.96
CA GLU A 42 7.51 22.96 -11.26
C GLU A 42 7.37 23.63 -12.64
N VAL A 43 6.34 23.26 -13.41
CA VAL A 43 6.03 23.83 -14.73
C VAL A 43 4.58 24.30 -14.81
N ALA A 44 4.28 25.16 -15.78
CA ALA A 44 2.90 25.47 -16.13
C ALA A 44 2.30 24.33 -16.97
N PHE A 45 1.04 23.98 -16.68
CA PHE A 45 0.24 23.06 -17.48
C PHE A 45 -0.95 23.80 -18.08
N THR A 46 -1.33 23.40 -19.29
CA THR A 46 -2.56 23.85 -19.97
C THR A 46 -3.67 22.83 -19.78
N MET A 47 -4.92 23.25 -20.04
CA MET A 47 -6.07 22.36 -19.90
C MET A 47 -5.97 21.19 -20.87
N GLY A 48 -6.07 19.96 -20.34
CA GLY A 48 -5.92 18.73 -21.10
C GLY A 48 -4.51 18.15 -21.07
N ASP A 49 -3.53 18.87 -20.53
CA ASP A 49 -2.19 18.32 -20.36
C ASP A 49 -2.18 17.19 -19.31
N ILE A 50 -1.31 16.22 -19.58
CA ILE A 50 -1.04 15.13 -18.65
C ILE A 50 0.07 15.60 -17.70
N VAL A 51 -0.27 15.68 -16.41
CA VAL A 51 0.67 16.07 -15.35
C VAL A 51 1.71 14.97 -15.13
N PHE A 52 1.28 13.74 -14.86
CA PHE A 52 2.11 12.53 -14.83
C PHE A 52 1.26 11.27 -15.06
N ARG A 53 1.90 10.12 -15.25
CA ARG A 53 1.25 8.80 -15.31
C ARG A 53 1.97 7.83 -14.38
N GLU A 54 1.23 7.21 -13.48
CA GLU A 54 1.75 6.17 -12.58
C GLU A 54 1.06 4.84 -12.85
N PRO A 55 1.82 3.74 -13.00
CA PRO A 55 1.24 2.42 -12.89
C PRO A 55 0.80 2.17 -11.42
N PRO A 56 -0.26 1.37 -11.19
CA PRO A 56 -0.59 0.93 -9.84
C PRO A 56 0.58 0.18 -9.21
N LEU A 57 0.88 0.47 -7.95
CA LEU A 57 1.98 -0.17 -7.21
C LEU A 57 1.79 -1.68 -7.11
N HIS A 58 0.55 -2.11 -6.88
CA HIS A 58 0.20 -3.51 -6.74
C HIS A 58 -1.25 -3.72 -7.21
N LEU A 59 -1.44 -4.67 -8.12
CA LEU A 59 -2.76 -5.10 -8.59
C LEU A 59 -3.00 -6.52 -8.11
N VAL A 60 -3.94 -6.66 -7.18
CA VAL A 60 -4.34 -7.96 -6.65
C VAL A 60 -5.74 -8.26 -7.16
N ALA A 61 -5.88 -9.39 -7.86
CA ALA A 61 -7.14 -9.90 -8.34
C ALA A 61 -7.53 -11.16 -7.56
N GLU A 62 -8.81 -11.54 -7.66
CA GLU A 62 -9.25 -12.85 -7.23
C GLU A 62 -8.49 -13.94 -7.98
N ASP A 63 -7.94 -14.91 -7.23
CA ASP A 63 -7.19 -16.01 -7.80
C ASP A 63 -8.02 -17.29 -7.76
N LYS A 64 -8.88 -17.47 -8.77
CA LYS A 64 -9.85 -18.58 -8.82
C LYS A 64 -9.13 -19.92 -8.97
N GLY A 65 -9.41 -20.84 -8.04
CA GLY A 65 -8.77 -22.15 -7.99
C GLY A 65 -7.45 -22.15 -7.22
N ASN A 66 -7.02 -21.01 -6.67
CA ASN A 66 -5.93 -20.97 -5.72
C ASN A 66 -6.40 -21.49 -4.35
N PRO A 67 -5.83 -22.60 -3.83
CA PRO A 67 -6.29 -23.21 -2.59
C PRO A 67 -6.22 -22.27 -1.39
N MET A 68 -5.26 -21.34 -1.35
CA MET A 68 -5.11 -20.38 -0.26
C MET A 68 -6.19 -19.31 -0.31
N PHE A 69 -6.52 -18.82 -1.51
CA PHE A 69 -7.60 -17.85 -1.67
C PHE A 69 -8.98 -18.48 -1.40
N ASP A 70 -9.19 -19.72 -1.86
CA ASP A 70 -10.40 -20.48 -1.55
C ASP A 70 -10.55 -20.73 -0.04
N ARG A 71 -9.45 -21.05 0.64
CA ARG A 71 -9.43 -21.20 2.10
C ARG A 71 -9.72 -19.88 2.82
N LEU A 72 -9.19 -18.77 2.33
CA LEU A 72 -9.46 -17.44 2.88
C LEU A 72 -10.95 -17.08 2.74
N LYS A 73 -11.56 -17.31 1.57
CA LYS A 73 -13.01 -17.11 1.37
C LYS A 73 -13.84 -17.94 2.36
N ASP A 74 -13.47 -19.21 2.54
CA ASP A 74 -14.11 -20.11 3.51
C ASP A 74 -14.00 -19.55 4.94
N LEU A 75 -12.83 -19.06 5.35
CA LEU A 75 -12.62 -18.44 6.67
C LEU A 75 -13.49 -17.19 6.87
N CYS A 76 -13.51 -16.29 5.89
CA CYS A 76 -14.34 -15.08 5.95
C CYS A 76 -15.83 -15.43 6.10
N SER A 77 -16.31 -16.45 5.37
CA SER A 77 -17.70 -16.89 5.45
C SER A 77 -18.09 -17.51 6.80
N LYS A 78 -17.15 -18.24 7.43
CA LYS A 78 -17.39 -18.96 8.69
C LYS A 78 -17.25 -18.08 9.93
N GLN A 79 -16.53 -16.98 9.83
CA GLN A 79 -16.20 -16.11 10.97
C GLN A 79 -16.43 -14.63 10.63
N PRO A 80 -17.68 -14.22 10.30
CA PRO A 80 -17.98 -12.87 9.85
C PRO A 80 -17.75 -11.79 10.92
N THR A 81 -17.71 -12.16 12.20
CA THR A 81 -17.39 -11.24 13.30
C THR A 81 -15.88 -11.00 13.47
N ILE A 82 -15.05 -11.84 12.85
CA ILE A 82 -13.58 -11.71 12.88
C ILE A 82 -13.10 -11.11 11.55
N PHE A 83 -13.67 -11.57 10.44
CA PHE A 83 -13.34 -11.09 9.10
C PHE A 83 -14.42 -10.11 8.63
N GLU A 84 -14.26 -8.85 9.02
CA GLU A 84 -15.20 -7.76 8.74
C GLU A 84 -15.17 -7.25 7.28
N TYR A 85 -14.15 -7.62 6.50
CA TYR A 85 -13.97 -7.18 5.12
C TYR A 85 -14.19 -8.32 4.11
N GLU A 86 -14.42 -7.95 2.85
CA GLU A 86 -14.44 -8.93 1.75
C GLU A 86 -13.10 -9.68 1.63
N PRO A 87 -13.09 -10.97 1.24
CA PRO A 87 -11.89 -11.79 1.13
C PRO A 87 -10.75 -11.16 0.33
N LEU A 88 -11.08 -10.38 -0.71
CA LEU A 88 -10.10 -9.71 -1.56
C LEU A 88 -9.24 -8.69 -0.79
N TRP A 89 -9.74 -8.07 0.28
CA TRP A 89 -8.96 -7.16 1.11
C TRP A 89 -7.84 -7.89 1.86
N TYR A 90 -8.16 -9.02 2.48
CA TYR A 90 -7.17 -9.86 3.15
C TYR A 90 -6.19 -10.49 2.16
N TRP A 91 -6.69 -10.89 0.98
CA TRP A 91 -5.84 -11.40 -0.09
C TRP A 91 -4.83 -10.34 -0.56
N THR A 92 -5.29 -9.10 -0.73
CA THR A 92 -4.43 -7.96 -1.05
C THR A 92 -3.38 -7.73 0.03
N ALA A 93 -3.77 -7.78 1.31
CA ALA A 93 -2.83 -7.63 2.42
C ALA A 93 -1.76 -8.73 2.41
N LEU A 94 -2.16 -10.00 2.29
CA LEU A 94 -1.22 -11.14 2.25
C LEU A 94 -0.22 -11.04 1.11
N ASN A 95 -0.68 -10.65 -0.09
CA ASN A 95 0.20 -10.50 -1.25
C ASN A 95 1.08 -9.24 -1.17
N SER A 96 0.74 -8.27 -0.33
CA SER A 96 1.51 -7.02 -0.17
C SER A 96 2.58 -7.09 0.91
N LEU A 97 2.61 -8.17 1.71
CA LEU A 97 3.61 -8.33 2.77
C LEU A 97 4.94 -8.84 2.20
N PRO A 98 6.07 -8.17 2.48
CA PRO A 98 7.39 -8.70 2.13
C PRO A 98 7.69 -9.97 2.92
N PRO A 99 8.51 -10.91 2.37
CA PRO A 99 8.82 -12.18 3.02
C PRO A 99 9.34 -12.07 4.46
N ALA A 100 10.08 -10.99 4.77
CA ALA A 100 10.59 -10.73 6.12
C ALA A 100 9.50 -10.46 7.16
N LEU A 101 8.31 -10.02 6.74
CA LEU A 101 7.15 -9.80 7.59
C LEU A 101 6.20 -11.00 7.63
N LEU A 102 6.38 -11.96 6.71
CA LEU A 102 5.76 -13.29 6.75
C LEU A 102 6.55 -14.17 7.73
N LEU A 103 6.51 -13.82 9.02
CA LEU A 103 7.19 -14.61 10.04
C LEU A 103 6.65 -16.05 10.06
N PRO A 104 7.50 -17.09 10.00
CA PRO A 104 7.05 -18.45 10.11
C PRO A 104 6.66 -18.73 11.55
N GLY A 105 5.43 -19.19 11.78
CA GLY A 105 5.12 -19.86 13.03
C GLY A 105 3.66 -19.86 13.44
N GLU A 106 3.08 -21.06 13.42
CA GLU A 106 1.93 -21.46 14.25
C GLU A 106 2.16 -21.19 15.75
N SER A 107 3.41 -20.94 16.17
CA SER A 107 3.81 -20.59 17.54
C SER A 107 3.21 -19.28 18.08
N ARG A 108 2.59 -18.45 17.23
CA ARG A 108 1.84 -17.25 17.65
C ARG A 108 0.33 -17.46 17.75
N ILE A 109 -0.19 -18.58 17.25
CA ILE A 109 -1.60 -18.93 17.36
C ILE A 109 -1.83 -19.47 18.78
N LYS A 110 -2.13 -18.57 19.72
CA LYS A 110 -2.65 -19.00 21.03
C LYS A 110 -4.07 -19.49 20.81
N SER A 111 -4.36 -20.71 21.26
CA SER A 111 -5.74 -21.23 21.24
C SER A 111 -6.64 -20.27 22.01
N ILE A 112 -7.82 -19.96 21.45
CA ILE A 112 -8.84 -19.12 22.12
C ILE A 112 -9.46 -19.87 23.33
N THR A 113 -9.20 -21.17 23.46
CA THR A 113 -9.56 -21.96 24.64
C THR A 113 -8.46 -21.94 25.70
N GLN A 114 -8.52 -20.94 26.58
CA GLN A 114 -8.43 -21.06 28.04
C GLN A 114 -8.91 -19.78 28.72
#